data_AF-L0B0C2-F1
#
_entry.id   AF-L0B0C2-F1
#
_cell.length_a   1.000
_cell.length_b   1.000
_cell.length_c   1.000
_cell.angle_alpha   90.00
_cell.angle_beta   90.00
_cell.angle_gamma   90.00
#
_symmetry.space_group_name_H-M   'P 1'
#
loop_
_entity.id
_entity.type
_entity.pdbx_description
1 polymer ?
#
loop_
_entity_poly.entity_id
_entity_poly.type
_entity_poly.pdbx_seq_one_letter_code
_entity_poly.pdbx_strand_id
1 'polypeptide(L)'
;MILKNIFIDSYICPLEGAETKLELREQHAREFMASELDHLSAADLGSRVSLQLTGEVVTGAITSLFPQNRMLIIETFNNTNPDQLNDDIRHMYPYAKIATMKSGGDFPYLTRPDELFIFVQVFLNNLKSDCTKSESPDTQEASTVANLRSIDLNYDSENSVISGY
;
A
#
# COMPACT_ATOMS: atom_id res chain seq x y z
N MET A 1 5.09 11.89 -24.08
CA MET A 1 6.42 11.25 -24.13
C MET A 1 7.34 11.72 -23.01
N ILE A 2 7.65 13.02 -22.89
CA ILE A 2 8.65 13.51 -21.91
C ILE A 2 8.35 13.10 -20.46
N LEU A 3 7.13 13.33 -19.97
CA LEU A 3 6.77 12.99 -18.58
C LEU A 3 6.87 11.49 -18.29
N LYS A 4 6.48 10.64 -19.26
CA LYS A 4 6.58 9.17 -19.11
C LYS A 4 8.04 8.73 -18.99
N ASN A 5 8.92 9.27 -19.85
CA ASN A 5 10.34 8.95 -19.82
C ASN A 5 10.97 9.37 -18.48
N ILE A 6 10.63 10.55 -17.97
CA ILE A 6 11.12 10.99 -16.64
C ILE A 6 10.69 10.01 -15.55
N PHE A 7 9.45 9.51 -15.59
CA PHE A 7 8.97 8.51 -14.62
C PHE A 7 9.74 7.20 -14.69
N ILE A 8 9.96 6.69 -15.91
CA ILE A 8 10.70 5.45 -16.10
C ILE A 8 12.14 5.63 -15.61
N ASP A 9 12.81 6.69 -16.04
CA ASP A 9 14.23 6.92 -15.75
C ASP A 9 14.49 7.28 -14.28
N SER A 10 13.51 7.85 -13.57
CA SER A 10 13.70 8.29 -12.18
C SER A 10 13.13 7.32 -11.15
N TYR A 11 12.04 6.60 -11.45
CA TYR A 11 11.29 5.81 -10.45
C TYR A 11 11.20 4.31 -10.75
N ILE A 12 11.16 3.89 -12.02
CA ILE A 12 10.94 2.47 -12.36
C ILE A 12 12.27 1.78 -12.69
N CYS A 13 13.10 2.43 -13.50
CA CYS A 13 14.39 1.94 -13.96
C CYS A 13 15.48 3.00 -13.74
N PRO A 14 15.77 3.36 -12.48
CA PRO A 14 16.81 4.33 -12.17
C PRO A 14 18.16 3.90 -12.74
N LEU A 15 18.81 4.81 -13.47
CA LEU A 15 20.12 4.61 -14.09
C LEU A 15 21.24 4.49 -13.04
N GLU A 16 21.06 5.11 -11.88
CA GLU A 16 21.97 5.03 -10.73
C GLU A 16 21.72 3.73 -9.94
N GLY A 17 22.29 2.61 -10.42
CA GLY A 17 22.16 1.31 -9.75
C GLY A 17 22.42 0.07 -10.62
N ALA A 18 22.75 0.26 -11.90
CA ALA A 18 22.91 -0.78 -12.91
C ALA A 18 24.04 -1.82 -12.65
N GLU A 19 24.89 -1.63 -11.65
CA GLU A 19 25.99 -2.54 -11.30
C GLU A 19 25.55 -3.74 -10.45
N THR A 20 24.36 -3.68 -9.84
CA THR A 20 23.83 -4.78 -9.03
C THR A 20 23.06 -5.76 -9.90
N LYS A 21 23.47 -7.03 -9.91
CA LYS A 21 22.76 -8.12 -10.58
C LYS A 21 21.32 -8.20 -10.06
N LEU A 22 20.40 -7.59 -10.79
CA LEU A 22 18.98 -7.55 -10.43
C LEU A 22 18.39 -8.96 -10.53
N GLU A 23 17.53 -9.32 -9.59
CA GLU A 23 16.82 -10.59 -9.68
C GLU A 23 15.87 -10.57 -10.89
N LEU A 24 15.74 -11.68 -11.62
CA LEU A 24 14.89 -11.76 -12.82
C LEU A 24 13.44 -11.33 -12.53
N ARG A 25 12.93 -11.66 -11.34
CA ARG A 25 11.58 -11.26 -10.90
C ARG A 25 11.44 -9.75 -10.75
N GLU A 26 12.47 -9.07 -10.24
CA GLU A 26 12.50 -7.61 -10.09
C GLU A 26 12.57 -6.93 -11.45
N GLN A 27 13.33 -7.50 -12.38
CA GLN A 27 13.38 -7.02 -13.76
C GLN A 27 12.01 -7.10 -14.42
N HIS A 28 11.36 -8.27 -14.37
CA HIS A 28 10.02 -8.44 -14.94
C HIS A 28 8.98 -7.52 -14.29
N ALA A 29 9.09 -7.27 -12.97
CA ALA A 29 8.20 -6.34 -12.28
C ALA A 29 8.38 -4.90 -12.79
N ARG A 30 9.62 -4.46 -13.01
CA ARG A 30 9.91 -3.13 -13.58
C ARG A 30 9.41 -3.00 -15.01
N GLU A 31 9.65 -4.00 -15.85
CA GLU A 31 9.17 -4.04 -17.23
C GLU A 31 7.63 -3.99 -17.28
N PHE A 32 6.96 -4.74 -16.41
CA PHE A 32 5.51 -4.69 -16.27
C PHE A 32 5.03 -3.29 -15.88
N MET A 33 5.61 -2.68 -14.84
CA MET A 33 5.24 -1.34 -14.40
C MET A 33 5.48 -0.26 -15.47
N ALA A 34 6.56 -0.39 -16.24
CA ALA A 34 6.82 0.49 -17.38
C ALA A 34 5.74 0.34 -18.46
N SER A 35 5.31 -0.89 -18.75
CA SER A 35 4.24 -1.15 -19.72
C SER A 35 2.86 -0.64 -19.24
N GLU A 36 2.56 -0.70 -17.95
CA GLU A 36 1.33 -0.13 -17.39
C GLU A 36 1.29 1.39 -17.52
N LEU A 37 2.43 2.07 -17.45
CA LEU A 37 2.53 3.51 -17.67
C LEU A 37 2.16 3.91 -19.11
N ASP A 38 2.32 3.02 -20.08
CA ASP A 38 1.92 3.28 -21.46
C ASP A 38 0.39 3.39 -21.62
N HIS A 39 -0.36 2.67 -20.79
CA HIS A 39 -1.82 2.68 -20.77
C HIS A 39 -2.41 3.94 -20.10
N LEU A 40 -1.61 4.72 -19.37
CA LEU A 40 -2.07 5.94 -18.71
C LEU A 40 -2.06 7.15 -19.66
N SER A 41 -3.13 7.94 -19.59
CA SER A 41 -3.23 9.22 -20.29
C SER A 41 -2.33 10.27 -19.64
N ALA A 42 -1.96 11.32 -20.40
CA ALA A 42 -1.16 12.42 -19.86
C ALA A 42 -1.90 13.19 -18.75
N ALA A 43 -3.23 13.28 -18.83
CA ALA A 43 -4.06 13.92 -17.82
C ALA A 43 -4.06 13.11 -16.51
N ASP A 44 -4.19 11.79 -16.61
CA ASP A 44 -4.15 10.90 -15.43
C ASP A 44 -2.77 10.85 -14.79
N LEU A 45 -1.72 10.84 -15.61
CA LEU A 45 -0.35 10.88 -15.10
C LEU A 45 -0.08 12.21 -14.39
N GLY A 46 -0.49 13.33 -15.00
CA GLY A 46 -0.36 14.66 -14.41
C GLY A 46 -1.15 14.82 -13.11
N SER A 47 -2.37 14.27 -13.03
CA SER A 47 -3.19 14.33 -11.81
C SER A 47 -2.58 13.52 -10.67
N ARG A 48 -2.03 12.34 -10.95
CA ARG A 48 -1.32 11.51 -9.96
C ARG A 48 -0.06 12.20 -9.43
N VAL A 49 0.75 12.79 -10.31
CA VAL A 49 1.91 13.60 -9.93
C VAL A 49 1.49 14.76 -9.04
N SER A 50 0.46 15.49 -9.47
CA SER A 50 -0.07 16.61 -8.71
C SER A 50 -0.47 16.17 -7.31
N LEU A 51 -1.13 15.01 -7.18
CA LEU A 51 -1.54 14.46 -5.88
C LEU A 51 -0.34 14.03 -5.02
N GLN A 52 0.66 13.36 -5.61
CA GLN A 52 1.88 12.95 -4.90
C GLN A 52 2.70 14.14 -4.39
N LEU A 53 2.73 15.25 -5.15
CA LEU A 53 3.42 16.48 -4.77
C LEU A 53 2.59 17.37 -3.84
N THR A 54 1.29 17.13 -3.72
CA THR A 54 0.43 17.83 -2.76
C THR A 54 0.64 17.22 -1.38
N GLY A 55 1.71 17.64 -0.71
CA GLY A 55 2.01 17.24 0.65
C GLY A 55 1.20 18.05 1.65
N GLU A 56 0.09 17.50 2.15
CA GLU A 56 -0.54 17.99 3.38
C GLU A 56 -0.10 17.16 4.58
N VAL A 57 0.29 17.84 5.66
CA VAL A 57 0.63 17.18 6.91
C VAL A 57 -0.68 16.83 7.63
N VAL A 58 -0.88 15.55 7.89
CA VAL A 58 -2.05 15.06 8.64
C VAL A 58 -1.87 15.41 10.12
N THR A 59 -2.33 16.60 10.53
CA THR A 59 -2.37 17.03 11.94
C THR A 59 -3.78 17.06 12.51
N GLY A 60 -3.94 16.66 13.77
CA GLY A 60 -5.17 16.88 14.55
C GLY A 60 -6.14 15.70 14.57
N ALA A 61 -7.41 15.93 14.22
CA ALA A 61 -8.51 14.98 14.41
C ALA A 61 -8.32 13.64 13.67
N ILE A 62 -7.60 13.64 12.54
CA ILE A 62 -7.35 12.43 11.75
C ILE A 62 -6.40 11.47 12.47
N THR A 63 -5.45 11.97 13.26
CA THR A 63 -4.58 11.13 14.11
C THR A 63 -5.37 10.44 15.23
N SER A 64 -6.48 11.05 15.68
CA SER A 64 -7.41 10.44 16.63
C SER A 64 -8.28 9.35 15.96
N LEU A 65 -8.68 9.57 14.71
CA LEU A 65 -9.46 8.61 13.92
C LEU A 65 -8.63 7.39 13.47
N PHE A 66 -7.35 7.60 13.19
CA PHE A 66 -6.42 6.56 12.73
C PHE A 66 -5.24 6.45 13.69
N PRO A 67 -5.36 5.64 14.74
CA PRO A 67 -4.30 5.50 15.72
C PRO A 67 -3.11 4.79 15.08
N GLN A 68 -1.91 5.33 15.33
CA GLN A 68 -0.69 4.89 14.64
C GLN A 68 -0.33 3.42 14.91
N ASN A 69 -0.75 2.86 16.05
CA ASN A 69 -0.59 1.44 16.38
C ASN A 69 -1.36 0.50 15.44
N ARG A 70 -2.30 1.04 14.64
CA ARG A 70 -3.05 0.34 13.60
C ARG A 70 -2.56 0.70 12.19
N MET A 71 -1.32 1.13 12.05
CA MET A 71 -0.64 1.25 10.76
C MET A 71 0.44 0.18 10.61
N LEU A 72 0.59 -0.33 9.38
CA LEU A 72 1.64 -1.24 8.98
C LEU A 72 2.47 -0.57 7.88
N ILE A 73 3.77 -0.43 8.14
CA ILE A 73 4.75 0.02 7.16
C ILE A 73 5.51 -1.22 6.70
N ILE A 74 5.49 -1.47 5.40
CA ILE A 74 6.24 -2.57 4.78
C ILE A 74 7.39 -1.95 4.01
N GLU A 75 8.61 -2.40 4.30
CA GLU A 75 9.83 -1.88 3.72
C GLU A 75 10.68 -3.03 3.15
N THR A 76 11.33 -2.79 2.02
CA THR A 76 12.26 -3.71 1.37
C THR A 76 13.68 -3.18 1.50
N PHE A 77 14.63 -4.05 1.85
CA PHE A 77 16.05 -3.68 1.97
C PHE A 77 16.74 -3.37 0.63
N ASN A 78 16.19 -3.85 -0.47
CA ASN A 78 16.77 -3.72 -1.81
C ASN A 78 15.93 -2.82 -2.72
N ASN A 79 15.19 -1.86 -2.13
CA ASN A 79 14.54 -0.83 -2.91
C ASN A 79 15.54 0.27 -3.32
N THR A 80 15.12 1.09 -4.27
CA THR A 80 15.89 2.24 -4.77
C THR A 80 15.61 3.51 -3.97
N ASN A 81 14.77 3.43 -2.94
CA ASN A 81 14.46 4.56 -2.09
C ASN A 81 15.64 4.87 -1.17
N PRO A 82 15.95 6.16 -0.92
CA PRO A 82 17.03 6.53 -0.02
C PRO A 82 16.72 6.10 1.43
N ASP A 83 17.72 5.59 2.14
CA ASP A 83 17.57 5.15 3.54
C ASP A 83 17.02 6.24 4.46
N GLN A 84 17.39 7.51 4.19
CA GLN A 84 16.89 8.68 4.91
C GLN A 84 15.37 8.77 4.86
N LEU A 85 14.74 8.40 3.74
CA LEU A 85 13.29 8.42 3.61
C LEU A 85 12.64 7.36 4.50
N ASN A 86 13.24 6.16 4.58
CA ASN A 86 12.75 5.11 5.49
C ASN A 86 12.85 5.58 6.94
N ASP A 87 13.95 6.24 7.32
CA ASP A 87 14.12 6.80 8.64
C ASP A 87 13.10 7.91 8.93
N ASP A 88 12.87 8.85 8.02
CA ASP A 88 11.89 9.92 8.17
C ASP A 88 10.47 9.36 8.38
N ILE A 89 10.10 8.32 7.63
CA ILE A 89 8.81 7.63 7.78
C ILE A 89 8.70 6.99 9.17
N ARG A 90 9.76 6.35 9.67
CA ARG A 90 9.79 5.76 11.02
C ARG A 90 9.68 6.82 12.11
N HIS A 91 10.31 7.98 11.93
CA HIS A 91 10.21 9.11 12.86
C HIS A 91 8.81 9.74 12.85
N MET A 92 8.16 9.80 11.68
CA MET A 92 6.81 10.34 11.53
C MET A 92 5.75 9.43 12.16
N TYR A 93 5.97 8.11 12.13
CA TYR A 93 5.05 7.09 12.62
C TYR A 93 5.71 6.14 13.63
N PRO A 94 6.14 6.63 14.81
CA PRO A 94 6.91 5.84 15.78
C PRO A 94 6.16 4.66 16.38
N TYR A 95 4.82 4.69 16.37
CA TYR A 95 3.99 3.60 16.91
C TYR A 95 3.49 2.62 15.85
N ALA A 96 3.81 2.84 14.57
CA ALA A 96 3.41 1.93 13.50
C ALA A 96 4.16 0.60 13.60
N LYS A 97 3.52 -0.47 13.12
CA LYS A 97 4.15 -1.78 12.98
C LYS A 97 5.02 -1.74 11.72
N ILE A 98 6.25 -2.21 11.82
CA ILE A 98 7.19 -2.27 10.70
C ILE A 98 7.41 -3.73 10.33
N ALA A 99 7.26 -4.03 9.04
CA ALA A 99 7.58 -5.33 8.46
C ALA A 99 8.66 -5.15 7.40
N THR A 100 9.81 -5.77 7.63
CA THR A 100 10.98 -5.62 6.76
C THR A 100 11.21 -6.87 5.92
N MET A 101 11.27 -6.69 4.61
CA MET A 101 11.51 -7.72 3.60
C MET A 101 12.97 -7.71 3.18
N LYS A 102 13.58 -8.90 3.10
CA LYS A 102 14.98 -9.05 2.68
C LYS A 102 15.19 -8.76 1.20
N SER A 103 14.24 -9.18 0.37
CA SER A 103 14.23 -8.91 -1.07
C SER A 103 12.80 -8.62 -1.53
N GLY A 104 12.66 -7.94 -2.66
CA GLY A 104 11.36 -7.56 -3.22
C GLY A 104 11.42 -6.30 -4.09
N GLY A 105 12.53 -5.55 -4.03
CA GLY A 105 12.78 -4.39 -4.86
C GLY A 105 11.80 -3.25 -4.57
N ASP A 106 11.55 -2.44 -5.61
CA ASP A 106 10.62 -1.30 -5.55
C ASP A 106 9.15 -1.74 -5.58
N PHE A 107 8.88 -2.94 -6.08
CA PHE A 107 7.52 -3.47 -6.30
C PHE A 107 7.33 -4.84 -5.60
N PRO A 108 7.38 -4.89 -4.25
CA PRO A 108 7.30 -6.13 -3.49
C PRO A 108 6.01 -6.94 -3.73
N TYR A 109 4.93 -6.26 -4.14
CA TYR A 109 3.65 -6.89 -4.48
C TYR A 109 3.67 -7.65 -5.81
N LEU A 110 4.60 -7.34 -6.72
CA LEU A 110 4.79 -8.08 -7.98
C LEU A 110 5.84 -9.18 -7.85
N THR A 111 6.89 -8.91 -7.08
CA THR A 111 8.07 -9.79 -6.99
C THR A 111 7.86 -10.92 -5.99
N ARG A 112 7.28 -10.61 -4.82
CA ARG A 112 7.06 -11.55 -3.70
C ARG A 112 5.70 -11.33 -3.03
N PRO A 113 4.59 -11.52 -3.78
CA PRO A 113 3.25 -11.34 -3.23
C PRO A 113 2.98 -12.25 -2.01
N ASP A 114 3.53 -13.46 -1.99
CA ASP A 114 3.31 -14.43 -0.91
C ASP A 114 3.79 -13.91 0.46
N GLU A 115 4.96 -13.26 0.49
CA GLU A 115 5.55 -12.71 1.72
C GLU A 115 4.84 -11.44 2.16
N LEU A 116 4.53 -10.55 1.20
CA LEU A 116 3.78 -9.33 1.47
C LEU A 116 2.38 -9.65 2.04
N PHE A 117 1.71 -10.64 1.46
CA PHE A 117 0.39 -11.09 1.93
C PHE A 117 0.44 -11.62 3.37
N ILE A 118 1.50 -12.34 3.75
CA ILE A 118 1.67 -12.84 5.12
C ILE A 118 1.74 -11.67 6.12
N PHE A 119 2.51 -10.61 5.82
CA PHE A 119 2.58 -9.44 6.70
C PHE A 119 1.22 -8.77 6.89
N VAL A 120 0.49 -8.57 5.80
CA VAL A 120 -0.86 -8.00 5.84
C VAL A 120 -1.79 -8.91 6.65
N GLN A 121 -1.76 -10.22 6.41
CA GLN A 121 -2.62 -11.18 7.09
C GLN A 121 -2.36 -11.24 8.59
N VAL A 122 -1.08 -11.32 9.00
CA VAL A 122 -0.68 -11.33 10.41
C VAL A 122 -1.10 -10.03 11.08
N PHE A 123 -0.88 -8.90 10.42
CA PHE A 123 -1.28 -7.59 10.93
C PHE A 123 -2.80 -7.49 11.15
N LEU A 124 -3.60 -7.85 10.15
CA LEU A 124 -5.07 -7.84 10.26
C LEU A 124 -5.58 -8.79 11.35
N ASN A 125 -4.96 -9.96 11.50
CA ASN A 125 -5.33 -10.91 12.55
C ASN A 125 -5.01 -10.37 13.95
N ASN A 126 -3.86 -9.71 14.12
CA ASN A 126 -3.50 -9.05 15.37
C ASN A 126 -4.50 -7.94 15.72
N LEU A 127 -4.90 -7.12 14.74
CA LEU A 127 -5.91 -6.09 14.94
C LEU A 127 -7.26 -6.64 15.40
N LYS A 128 -7.72 -7.74 14.78
CA LYS A 128 -8.95 -8.43 15.22
C LYS A 128 -8.82 -8.91 16.66
N SER A 129 -7.68 -9.50 17.01
CA SER A 129 -7.43 -10.00 18.37
C SER A 129 -7.44 -8.88 19.41
N ASP A 130 -6.93 -7.70 19.07
CA ASP A 130 -6.89 -6.57 19.99
C ASP A 130 -8.27 -5.96 20.23
N CYS A 131 -9.17 -5.99 19.24
CA CYS A 131 -10.58 -5.66 19.43
C CYS A 131 -11.31 -6.65 20.34
N THR A 132 -10.93 -7.93 20.34
CA THR A 132 -11.56 -8.95 21.21
C THR A 132 -11.02 -8.96 22.64
N LYS A 133 -9.85 -8.37 22.91
CA LYS A 133 -9.26 -8.30 24.27
C LYS A 133 -9.81 -7.14 25.11
N SER A 134 -10.48 -6.17 24.48
CA SER A 134 -11.19 -5.09 25.20
C SER A 134 -12.56 -5.50 25.73
N GLU A 135 -13.02 -6.73 25.48
CA GLU A 135 -14.20 -7.32 26.10
C GLU A 135 -13.77 -8.28 27.22
N SER A 136 -13.58 -7.75 28.43
CA SER A 136 -13.63 -8.58 29.65
C SER A 136 -15.08 -8.97 29.97
N PRO A 137 -15.34 -10.19 30.48
CA PRO A 137 -16.69 -10.73 30.63
C PRO A 137 -17.27 -10.34 31.99
N ASP A 138 -17.92 -9.19 32.08
CA ASP A 138 -18.81 -8.91 33.21
C ASP A 138 -20.07 -8.22 32.71
N THR A 139 -21.10 -9.06 32.51
CA THR A 139 -22.55 -8.82 32.63
C THR A 139 -23.26 -9.54 31.49
N GLN A 140 -23.84 -10.70 31.82
CA GLN A 140 -24.89 -11.31 31.04
C GLN A 140 -26.07 -10.34 30.95
N GLU A 141 -26.47 -9.94 29.75
CA GLU A 141 -27.90 -9.82 29.39
C GLU A 141 -28.08 -9.72 27.86
N ALA A 142 -28.68 -10.79 27.34
CA ALA A 142 -29.62 -10.88 26.22
C ALA A 142 -29.43 -10.04 24.94
N SER A 143 -29.13 -10.77 23.85
CA SER A 143 -29.85 -10.81 22.56
C SER A 143 -30.10 -9.53 21.74
N THR A 144 -29.97 -9.72 20.41
CA THR A 144 -30.41 -8.86 19.28
C THR A 144 -29.30 -7.89 18.85
N VAL A 145 -28.44 -8.16 17.85
CA VAL A 145 -28.75 -8.47 16.45
C VAL A 145 -27.50 -9.05 15.76
N ALA A 146 -27.46 -10.37 15.60
CA ALA A 146 -26.57 -11.00 14.63
C ALA A 146 -27.23 -10.88 13.24
N ASN A 147 -26.92 -9.85 12.49
CA ASN A 147 -27.21 -9.82 11.05
C ASN A 147 -26.34 -8.78 10.36
N LEU A 148 -25.21 -9.23 9.83
CA LEU A 148 -24.46 -8.63 8.71
C LEU A 148 -23.35 -9.64 8.33
N ARG A 149 -23.78 -10.85 7.92
CA ARG A 149 -22.91 -11.85 7.29
C ARG A 149 -23.57 -12.33 6.00
N SER A 150 -23.37 -11.55 4.94
CA SER A 150 -23.23 -12.01 3.54
C SER A 150 -23.25 -10.75 2.66
N ILE A 151 -22.08 -10.17 2.39
CA ILE A 151 -21.92 -9.39 1.17
C ILE A 151 -21.29 -10.36 0.19
N ASP A 152 -22.13 -11.04 -0.57
CA ASP A 152 -21.71 -11.78 -1.74
C ASP A 152 -21.27 -10.76 -2.79
N LEU A 153 -19.97 -10.66 -3.04
CA LEU A 153 -19.42 -9.86 -4.13
C LEU A 153 -19.66 -10.62 -5.44
N ASN A 154 -20.85 -10.47 -6.01
CA ASN A 154 -21.13 -10.91 -7.37
C ASN A 154 -20.57 -9.86 -8.34
N TYR A 155 -19.44 -10.16 -8.97
CA TYR A 155 -18.83 -9.33 -10.00
C TYR A 155 -19.42 -9.71 -11.36
N ASP A 156 -20.62 -9.20 -11.65
CA ASP A 156 -21.17 -9.27 -13.01
C ASP A 156 -20.66 -8.08 -13.82
N SER A 157 -19.71 -8.37 -14.71
CA SER A 157 -19.33 -7.48 -15.79
C SER A 157 -20.48 -7.39 -16.78
N GLU A 158 -21.17 -6.24 -16.82
CA GLU A 158 -22.02 -5.71 -17.91
C GLU A 158 -23.22 -4.96 -17.33
N ASN A 159 -23.00 -3.69 -16.96
CA ASN A 159 -23.89 -2.54 -17.22
C ASN A 159 -23.57 -1.38 -16.28
N SER A 160 -22.84 -0.39 -16.79
CA SER A 160 -22.86 0.96 -16.22
C SER A 160 -23.34 1.92 -17.31
N VAL A 161 -24.66 2.03 -17.43
CA VAL A 161 -25.30 3.20 -18.01
C VAL A 161 -25.62 4.12 -16.84
N ILE A 162 -24.80 5.15 -16.62
CA ILE A 162 -25.15 6.23 -15.71
C ILE A 162 -26.03 7.21 -16.48
N SER A 163 -27.30 7.28 -16.09
CA SER A 163 -28.28 8.27 -16.55
C SER A 163 -28.79 9.08 -15.35
N GLY A 164 -28.61 10.40 -15.40
CA GLY A 164 -29.40 11.45 -14.70
C GLY A 164 -29.31 11.48 -13.17
N TYR A 165 -29.16 12.62 -12.50
CA TYR A 165 -29.56 14.00 -12.81
C TYR A 165 -28.53 14.99 -12.26
#